data_AF-A0A8H7H446-F1
#
_entry.id   AF-A0A8H7H446-F1
#
_cell.length_a   1.000
_cell.length_b   1.000
_cell.length_c   1.000
_cell.angle_alpha   90.00
_cell.angle_beta   90.00
_cell.angle_gamma   90.00
#
_symmetry.space_group_name_H-M   'P 1'
#
loop_
_entity.id
_entity.type
_entity.pdbx_description
1 polymer ?
#
loop_
_entity_poly.entity_id
_entity_poly.type
_entity_poly.pdbx_seq_one_letter_code
_entity_poly.pdbx_strand_id
1 'polypeptide(L)'
;MSDRVQTAWVSRPVGGIPVSADLAPSIVFAVLYAILLPNIVYNFFFRKPRAWNMIQTSTVLFAVERIAWCIIRAIQASQPEKRMLNGLTRYAQATVGLGFIGISSDAVRLLRTILVNTTLPENGASKDRRTARRCYRYFCYIFELAFLASSVPGLVASNAYNSARFDQPKADRNLRLLNASAGVVLAFQLVTILVSLLAAWKVKEIDRMRCFELAALTALIIPVPIYRLCVLGIRTINVFEALSPSARAVFYIVHLAPEWLCVSVLLSTNVRSRFRTGKWGDYELRESLRDKRLAKAAEEESVSNTAKAV
;
A
#
# COMPACT_ATOMS: atom_id res chain seq x y z
N MET A 1 -36.04 -7.66 3.76
CA MET A 1 -35.15 -6.61 4.29
C MET A 1 -35.70 -6.22 5.65
N SER A 2 -34.88 -6.13 6.69
CA SER A 2 -35.39 -5.76 8.03
C SER A 2 -35.52 -4.24 8.08
N ASP A 3 -36.75 -3.75 8.27
CA ASP A 3 -37.11 -2.33 8.48
C ASP A 3 -36.61 -1.79 9.83
N ARG A 4 -35.40 -2.18 10.24
CA ARG A 4 -34.77 -1.61 11.42
C ARG A 4 -34.34 -0.20 11.08
N VAL A 5 -35.02 0.76 11.70
CA VAL A 5 -34.60 2.15 11.72
C VAL A 5 -33.20 2.23 12.31
N GLN A 6 -32.32 2.99 11.66
CA GLN A 6 -30.98 3.23 12.18
C GLN A 6 -31.08 4.05 13.47
N THR A 7 -30.53 3.53 14.57
CA THR A 7 -30.62 4.15 15.91
C THR A 7 -29.29 4.67 16.43
N ALA A 8 -28.16 4.20 15.88
CA ALA A 8 -26.83 4.57 16.35
C ALA A 8 -26.15 5.63 15.47
N TRP A 9 -25.39 6.51 16.12
CA TRP A 9 -24.48 7.45 15.48
C TRP A 9 -23.20 6.72 15.08
N VAL A 10 -23.06 6.45 13.79
CA VAL A 10 -21.87 5.80 13.21
C VAL A 10 -21.02 6.79 12.43
N SER A 11 -19.74 6.50 12.27
CA SER A 11 -18.88 7.23 11.33
C SER A 11 -19.47 7.17 9.92
N ARG A 12 -19.41 8.29 9.21
CA ARG A 12 -19.77 8.30 7.80
C ARG A 12 -18.86 7.36 7.01
N PRO A 13 -19.42 6.59 6.04
CA PRO A 13 -18.61 5.78 5.14
C PRO A 13 -17.57 6.66 4.43
N VAL A 14 -16.34 6.18 4.27
CA VAL A 14 -15.31 6.91 3.53
C VAL A 14 -15.75 7.07 2.08
N GLY A 15 -15.78 8.31 1.58
CA GLY A 15 -16.32 8.66 0.27
C GLY A 15 -17.86 8.69 0.17
N GLY A 16 -18.57 8.40 1.27
CA GLY A 16 -20.03 8.40 1.32
C GLY A 16 -20.69 7.34 0.43
N ILE A 17 -22.02 7.36 0.40
CA ILE A 17 -22.78 6.47 -0.48
C ILE A 17 -22.74 6.99 -1.92
N PRO A 18 -22.55 6.10 -2.91
CA PRO A 18 -22.48 6.52 -4.31
C PRO A 18 -23.83 7.06 -4.77
N VAL A 19 -23.83 8.24 -5.38
CA VAL A 19 -25.01 8.83 -6.05
C VAL A 19 -24.73 9.04 -7.53
N SER A 20 -25.72 9.48 -8.33
CA SER A 20 -25.58 9.64 -9.78
C SER A 20 -24.35 10.47 -10.20
N ALA A 21 -24.03 11.52 -9.45
CA ALA A 21 -22.85 12.36 -9.71
C ALA A 21 -21.50 11.66 -9.41
N ASP A 22 -21.47 10.50 -8.77
CA ASP A 22 -20.28 9.66 -8.60
C ASP A 22 -20.00 8.75 -9.81
N LEU A 23 -20.94 8.64 -10.76
CA LEU A 23 -20.84 7.75 -11.91
C LEU A 23 -19.64 8.09 -12.80
N ALA A 24 -19.56 9.34 -13.26
CA ALA A 24 -18.48 9.81 -14.13
C ALA A 24 -17.09 9.65 -13.49
N PRO A 25 -16.81 10.16 -12.26
CA PRO A 25 -15.49 9.99 -11.66
C PRO A 25 -15.14 8.52 -11.39
N SER A 26 -16.12 7.68 -11.02
CA SER A 26 -15.85 6.24 -10.83
C SER A 26 -15.43 5.55 -12.13
N ILE A 27 -16.07 5.86 -13.25
CA ILE A 27 -15.68 5.34 -14.57
C ILE A 27 -14.29 5.84 -14.97
N VAL A 28 -14.01 7.13 -14.79
CA VAL A 28 -12.70 7.71 -15.11
C VAL A 28 -11.59 7.00 -14.32
N PHE A 29 -11.74 6.83 -13.01
CA PHE A 29 -10.73 6.12 -12.22
C PHE A 29 -10.64 4.63 -12.57
N ALA A 30 -11.74 3.96 -12.88
CA ALA A 30 -11.70 2.58 -13.37
C ALA A 30 -10.85 2.45 -14.64
N VAL A 31 -11.04 3.36 -15.62
CA VAL A 31 -10.24 3.41 -16.85
C VAL A 31 -8.78 3.74 -16.54
N LEU A 32 -8.51 4.71 -15.67
CA LEU A 32 -7.15 5.09 -15.29
C LEU A 32 -6.39 3.92 -14.63
N TYR A 33 -7.03 3.11 -13.78
CA TYR A 33 -6.41 1.90 -13.24
C TYR A 33 -6.29 0.79 -14.29
N ALA A 34 -7.28 0.64 -15.19
CA ALA A 34 -7.23 -0.36 -16.26
C ALA A 34 -6.09 -0.11 -17.25
N ILE A 35 -5.76 1.14 -17.55
CA ILE A 35 -4.61 1.53 -18.38
C ILE A 35 -3.27 1.10 -17.76
N LEU A 36 -3.21 0.86 -16.45
CA LEU A 36 -2.01 0.32 -15.80
C LEU A 36 -1.84 -1.20 -16.04
N LEU A 37 -2.92 -1.92 -16.38
CA LEU A 37 -2.86 -3.39 -16.59
C LEU A 37 -1.98 -3.79 -17.77
N PRO A 38 -2.02 -3.14 -18.96
CA PRO A 38 -1.07 -3.42 -20.03
C PRO A 38 0.38 -3.29 -19.58
N ASN A 39 0.72 -2.28 -18.77
CA ASN A 39 2.07 -2.14 -18.22
C ASN A 39 2.42 -3.30 -17.27
N ILE A 40 1.48 -3.73 -16.43
CA ILE A 40 1.66 -4.90 -15.56
C ILE A 40 1.91 -6.16 -16.41
N VAL A 41 1.04 -6.44 -17.38
CA VAL A 41 1.13 -7.60 -18.27
C VAL A 41 2.43 -7.57 -19.08
N TYR A 42 2.79 -6.41 -19.64
CA TYR A 42 4.02 -6.24 -20.39
C TYR A 42 5.26 -6.49 -19.54
N ASN A 43 5.31 -5.95 -18.32
CA ASN A 43 6.40 -6.15 -17.38
C ASN A 43 6.48 -7.59 -16.84
N PHE A 44 5.34 -8.28 -16.75
CA PHE A 44 5.27 -9.65 -16.21
C PHE A 44 5.60 -10.72 -17.26
N PHE A 45 5.05 -10.59 -18.46
CA PHE A 45 5.10 -11.64 -19.49
C PHE A 45 6.13 -11.38 -20.60
N PHE A 46 6.34 -10.13 -21.02
CA PHE A 46 7.06 -9.84 -22.28
C PHE A 46 8.47 -9.29 -22.07
N ARG A 47 8.67 -8.36 -21.13
CA ARG A 47 9.92 -7.59 -21.02
C ARG A 47 11.02 -8.29 -20.20
N LYS A 48 11.37 -9.53 -20.52
CA LYS A 48 12.27 -10.43 -19.74
C LYS A 48 11.78 -10.59 -18.27
N PRO A 49 11.75 -11.81 -17.68
CA PRO A 49 11.37 -12.06 -16.28
C PRO A 49 12.37 -11.48 -15.23
N ARG A 50 13.11 -10.43 -15.60
CA ARG A 50 14.06 -9.68 -14.78
C ARG A 50 13.48 -8.36 -14.27
N ALA A 51 12.42 -7.78 -14.83
CA ALA A 51 11.81 -6.55 -14.29
C ALA A 51 10.86 -6.83 -13.12
N TRP A 52 10.28 -8.03 -13.07
CA TRP A 52 9.38 -8.43 -11.99
C TRP A 52 10.09 -8.51 -10.64
N ASN A 53 9.42 -7.97 -9.63
CA ASN A 53 9.83 -8.02 -8.24
C ASN A 53 8.63 -8.41 -7.40
N MET A 54 8.79 -9.40 -6.52
CA MET A 54 7.74 -9.83 -5.59
C MET A 54 7.20 -8.67 -4.74
N ILE A 55 8.01 -7.64 -4.47
CA ILE A 55 7.58 -6.42 -3.77
C ILE A 55 6.39 -5.75 -4.46
N GLN A 56 6.31 -5.72 -5.79
CA GLN A 56 5.22 -5.03 -6.51
C GLN A 56 3.89 -5.83 -6.53
N THR A 57 3.86 -7.07 -6.02
CA THR A 57 2.66 -7.91 -6.06
C THR A 57 1.49 -7.28 -5.31
N SER A 58 1.74 -6.65 -4.16
CA SER A 58 0.71 -5.94 -3.38
C SER A 58 0.12 -4.79 -4.18
N THR A 59 0.98 -3.99 -4.82
CA THR A 59 0.56 -2.87 -5.68
C THR A 59 -0.26 -3.35 -6.88
N VAL A 60 0.09 -4.49 -7.49
CA VAL A 60 -0.70 -5.07 -8.60
C VAL A 60 -2.08 -5.54 -8.12
N LEU A 61 -2.13 -6.30 -7.02
CA LEU A 61 -3.39 -6.75 -6.43
C LEU A 61 -4.27 -5.57 -6.05
N PHE A 62 -3.66 -4.52 -5.50
CA PHE A 62 -4.33 -3.28 -5.17
C PHE A 62 -4.91 -2.56 -6.39
N ALA A 63 -4.15 -2.46 -7.49
CA ALA A 63 -4.65 -1.85 -8.73
C ALA A 63 -5.85 -2.62 -9.30
N VAL A 64 -5.80 -3.96 -9.31
CA VAL A 64 -6.92 -4.81 -9.76
C VAL A 64 -8.13 -4.65 -8.86
N GLU A 65 -7.93 -4.65 -7.54
CA GLU A 65 -8.98 -4.41 -6.56
C GLU A 65 -9.65 -3.04 -6.79
N ARG A 66 -8.86 -2.00 -7.04
CA ARG A 66 -9.39 -0.64 -7.29
C ARG A 66 -10.23 -0.53 -8.55
N ILE A 67 -9.96 -1.33 -9.59
CA ILE A 67 -10.84 -1.43 -10.76
C ILE A 67 -12.19 -2.01 -10.36
N ALA A 68 -12.21 -3.13 -9.64
CA ALA A 68 -13.44 -3.77 -9.18
C ALA A 68 -14.25 -2.84 -8.26
N TRP A 69 -13.58 -2.15 -7.34
CA TRP A 69 -14.19 -1.17 -6.46
C TRP A 69 -14.82 0.00 -7.23
N CYS A 70 -14.12 0.58 -8.21
CA CYS A 70 -14.64 1.67 -9.04
C CYS A 70 -15.86 1.23 -9.86
N ILE A 71 -15.85 0.00 -10.41
CA ILE A 71 -16.99 -0.57 -11.12
C ILE A 71 -18.19 -0.75 -10.19
N ILE A 72 -17.98 -1.31 -8.99
CA ILE A 72 -19.05 -1.47 -7.99
C ILE A 72 -19.63 -0.10 -7.63
N ARG A 73 -18.77 0.91 -7.42
CA ARG A 73 -19.20 2.26 -7.09
C ARG A 73 -20.00 2.91 -8.23
N ALA A 74 -19.60 2.71 -9.48
CA ALA A 74 -20.33 3.16 -10.67
C ALA A 74 -21.71 2.49 -10.78
N ILE A 75 -21.79 1.18 -10.54
CA ILE A 75 -23.05 0.44 -10.52
C ILE A 75 -23.98 0.98 -9.44
N GLN A 76 -23.49 1.17 -8.21
CA GLN A 76 -24.26 1.74 -7.10
C GLN A 76 -24.69 3.20 -7.37
N ALA A 77 -23.89 3.97 -8.10
CA ALA A 77 -24.27 5.31 -8.55
C ALA A 77 -25.47 5.27 -9.51
N SER A 78 -25.46 4.33 -10.47
CA SER A 78 -26.51 4.16 -11.49
C SER A 78 -27.81 3.52 -10.97
N GLN A 79 -27.70 2.62 -10.00
CA GLN A 79 -28.81 1.77 -9.52
C GLN A 79 -29.02 1.97 -8.01
N PRO A 80 -30.01 2.81 -7.62
CA PRO A 80 -30.28 3.11 -6.22
C PRO A 80 -30.57 1.87 -5.37
N GLU A 81 -31.21 0.84 -5.92
CA GLU A 81 -31.53 -0.39 -5.20
C GLU A 81 -30.28 -1.14 -4.73
N LYS A 82 -29.16 -1.02 -5.45
CA LYS A 82 -27.89 -1.69 -5.10
C LYS A 82 -27.07 -0.94 -4.05
N ARG A 83 -27.42 0.31 -3.71
CA ARG A 83 -26.76 1.09 -2.64
C ARG A 83 -26.99 0.51 -1.25
N MET A 84 -28.13 -0.17 -1.09
CA MET A 84 -28.55 -0.79 0.18
C MET A 84 -28.02 -2.22 0.35
N LEU A 85 -27.34 -2.77 -0.66
CA LEU A 85 -26.85 -4.14 -0.60
C LEU A 85 -25.69 -4.24 0.40
N ASN A 86 -26.00 -4.78 1.58
CA ASN A 86 -25.09 -4.88 2.72
C ASN A 86 -23.69 -5.44 2.37
N GLY A 87 -23.62 -6.39 1.42
CA GLY A 87 -22.36 -6.97 0.96
C GLY A 87 -21.46 -5.99 0.20
N LEU A 88 -22.03 -5.20 -0.71
CA LEU A 88 -21.29 -4.22 -1.50
C LEU A 88 -20.75 -3.08 -0.62
N THR A 89 -21.54 -2.60 0.34
CA THR A 89 -21.10 -1.56 1.28
C THR A 89 -19.99 -2.05 2.20
N ARG A 90 -20.06 -3.30 2.68
CA ARG A 90 -18.98 -3.93 3.47
C ARG A 90 -17.70 -4.03 2.68
N TYR A 91 -17.80 -4.55 1.45
CA TYR A 91 -16.66 -4.66 0.54
C TYR A 91 -16.04 -3.28 0.30
N ALA A 92 -16.86 -2.29 -0.09
CA ALA A 92 -16.39 -0.95 -0.41
C ALA A 92 -15.69 -0.26 0.77
N GLN A 93 -16.19 -0.41 2.00
CA GLN A 93 -15.56 0.19 3.18
C GLN A 93 -14.29 -0.56 3.60
N ALA A 94 -14.29 -1.90 3.51
CA ALA A 94 -13.13 -2.70 3.83
C ALA A 94 -11.96 -2.38 2.89
N THR A 95 -12.21 -2.32 1.59
CA THR A 95 -11.12 -2.14 0.62
C THR A 95 -10.64 -0.71 0.51
N VAL A 96 -11.51 0.30 0.67
CA VAL A 96 -11.08 1.70 0.81
C VAL A 96 -10.22 1.85 2.06
N GLY A 97 -10.61 1.21 3.16
CA GLY A 97 -9.86 1.23 4.41
C GLY A 97 -8.52 0.48 4.38
N LEU A 98 -8.34 -0.47 3.47
CA LEU A 98 -7.11 -1.27 3.38
C LEU A 98 -6.16 -0.82 2.28
N GLY A 99 -6.65 -0.09 1.29
CA GLY A 99 -5.93 0.13 0.04
C GLY A 99 -4.50 0.68 0.19
N PHE A 100 -4.38 1.82 0.86
CA PHE A 100 -3.11 2.48 1.12
C PHE A 100 -2.15 1.68 2.03
N ILE A 101 -2.64 0.68 2.77
CA ILE A 101 -1.81 -0.19 3.62
C ILE A 101 -0.89 -1.05 2.76
N GLY A 102 -1.39 -1.58 1.64
CA GLY A 102 -0.59 -2.38 0.71
C GLY A 102 0.58 -1.58 0.11
N ILE A 103 0.31 -0.36 -0.36
CA ILE A 103 1.31 0.57 -0.89
C ILE A 103 2.38 0.88 0.17
N SER A 104 1.94 1.12 1.40
CA SER A 104 2.84 1.46 2.50
C SER A 104 3.72 0.28 2.93
N SER A 105 3.18 -0.94 2.89
CA SER A 105 3.96 -2.17 3.10
C SER A 105 5.06 -2.31 2.04
N ASP A 106 4.75 -2.00 0.78
CA ASP A 106 5.75 -2.00 -0.30
C ASP A 106 6.84 -0.94 -0.06
N ALA A 107 6.47 0.25 0.44
CA ALA A 107 7.45 1.27 0.83
C ALA A 107 8.43 0.78 1.91
N VAL A 108 7.97 0.04 2.92
CA VAL A 108 8.85 -0.56 3.95
C VAL A 108 9.79 -1.60 3.36
N ARG A 109 9.32 -2.42 2.40
CA ARG A 109 10.17 -3.41 1.71
C ARG A 109 11.23 -2.74 0.83
N LEU A 110 10.90 -1.61 0.22
CA LEU A 110 11.86 -0.78 -0.51
C LEU A 110 12.87 -0.15 0.45
N LEU A 111 12.43 0.40 1.59
CA LEU A 111 13.30 0.94 2.63
C LEU A 111 14.33 -0.10 3.09
N ARG A 112 13.88 -1.32 3.39
CA ARG A 112 14.75 -2.44 3.75
C ARG A 112 15.85 -2.65 2.72
N THR A 113 15.47 -2.68 1.43
CA THR A 113 16.43 -2.93 0.35
C THR A 113 17.45 -1.80 0.25
N ILE A 114 17.00 -0.54 0.33
CA ILE A 114 17.90 0.62 0.30
C ILE A 114 18.91 0.54 1.46
N LEU A 115 18.44 0.28 2.68
CA LEU A 115 19.30 0.19 3.86
C LEU A 115 20.28 -0.99 3.77
N VAL A 116 19.82 -2.17 3.38
CA VAL A 116 20.66 -3.37 3.26
C VAL A 116 21.72 -3.20 2.17
N ASN A 117 21.40 -2.55 1.05
CA ASN A 117 22.35 -2.30 -0.03
C ASN A 117 23.57 -1.47 0.45
N THR A 118 23.43 -0.63 1.48
CA THR A 118 24.56 0.11 2.06
C THR A 118 25.57 -0.75 2.82
N THR A 119 25.20 -2.00 3.12
CA THR A 119 26.03 -2.92 3.91
C THR A 119 26.80 -3.93 3.06
N LEU A 120 26.56 -3.95 1.75
CA LEU A 120 27.02 -4.99 0.83
C LEU A 120 28.18 -4.45 -0.02
N PRO A 121 29.37 -5.11 -0.01
CA PRO A 121 30.50 -4.71 -0.84
C PRO A 121 30.17 -4.69 -2.34
N GLU A 122 29.39 -5.68 -2.80
CA GLU A 122 28.91 -5.78 -4.19
C GLU A 122 28.05 -4.59 -4.64
N ASN A 123 27.56 -3.78 -3.71
CA ASN A 123 26.78 -2.57 -3.97
C ASN A 123 27.57 -1.27 -3.75
N GLY A 124 28.87 -1.35 -3.48
CA GLY A 124 29.77 -0.21 -3.28
C GLY A 124 30.06 0.15 -1.83
N ALA A 125 29.70 -0.71 -0.87
CA ALA A 125 30.09 -0.51 0.53
C ALA A 125 31.59 -0.76 0.71
N SER A 126 32.26 0.07 1.53
CA SER A 126 33.70 -0.06 1.80
C SER A 126 34.08 -1.36 2.51
N LYS A 127 33.19 -1.91 3.35
CA LYS A 127 33.38 -3.14 4.12
C LYS A 127 32.05 -3.88 4.27
N ASP A 128 32.10 -5.21 4.36
CA ASP A 128 30.93 -6.05 4.64
C ASP A 128 30.44 -5.80 6.09
N ARG A 129 29.25 -5.22 6.27
CA ARG A 129 28.70 -4.88 7.61
C ARG A 129 27.54 -5.80 7.99
N ARG A 130 27.87 -7.05 8.34
CA ARG A 130 26.89 -8.12 8.67
C ARG A 130 25.94 -7.75 9.82
N THR A 131 26.47 -7.23 10.93
CA THR A 131 25.66 -6.85 12.10
C THR A 131 24.62 -5.77 11.79
N ALA A 132 25.03 -4.73 11.06
CA ALA A 132 24.14 -3.65 10.63
C ALA A 132 23.05 -4.18 9.68
N ARG A 133 23.41 -5.04 8.72
CA ARG A 133 22.47 -5.69 7.81
C ARG A 133 21.39 -6.46 8.56
N ARG A 134 21.80 -7.28 9.53
CA ARG A 134 20.88 -8.06 10.35
C ARG A 134 19.92 -7.15 11.14
N CYS A 135 20.44 -6.05 11.70
CA CYS A 135 19.63 -5.04 12.37
C CYS A 135 18.59 -4.41 11.43
N TYR A 136 19.00 -3.95 10.24
CA TYR A 136 18.07 -3.37 9.25
C TYR A 136 16.99 -4.34 8.82
N ARG A 137 17.33 -5.62 8.60
CA ARG A 137 16.36 -6.66 8.25
C ARG A 137 15.34 -6.88 9.37
N TYR A 138 15.79 -7.02 10.62
CA TYR A 138 14.87 -7.19 11.75
C TYR A 138 14.00 -5.97 11.98
N PHE A 139 14.57 -4.77 11.94
CA PHE A 139 13.83 -3.52 12.07
C PHE A 139 12.71 -3.46 11.03
N CYS A 140 13.04 -3.60 9.73
CA CYS A 140 12.04 -3.54 8.67
C CYS A 140 11.03 -4.70 8.73
N TYR A 141 11.44 -5.89 9.17
CA TYR A 141 10.52 -7.03 9.32
C TYR A 141 9.51 -6.80 10.45
N ILE A 142 9.98 -6.37 11.63
CA ILE A 142 9.10 -6.00 12.75
C ILE A 142 8.18 -4.86 12.34
N PHE A 143 8.72 -3.87 11.62
CA PHE A 143 7.97 -2.73 11.15
C PHE A 143 6.89 -3.12 10.13
N GLU A 144 7.20 -4.01 9.19
CA GLU A 144 6.23 -4.58 8.25
C GLU A 144 5.15 -5.39 8.97
N LEU A 145 5.51 -6.23 9.95
CA LEU A 145 4.54 -6.97 10.76
C LEU A 145 3.62 -6.04 11.55
N ALA A 146 4.17 -4.97 12.14
CA ALA A 146 3.37 -3.97 12.83
C ALA A 146 2.40 -3.27 11.87
N PHE A 147 2.84 -3.00 10.64
CA PHE A 147 2.00 -2.45 9.58
C PHE A 147 0.84 -3.38 9.22
N LEU A 148 1.14 -4.67 9.03
CA LEU A 148 0.12 -5.69 8.75
C LEU A 148 -0.85 -5.86 9.93
N ALA A 149 -0.35 -5.86 11.17
CA ALA A 149 -1.18 -5.94 12.37
C ALA A 149 -2.14 -4.74 12.48
N SER A 150 -1.71 -3.54 12.05
CA SER A 150 -2.56 -2.34 12.05
C SER A 150 -3.78 -2.43 11.11
N SER A 151 -3.74 -3.33 10.12
CA SER A 151 -4.86 -3.58 9.20
C SER A 151 -6.01 -4.37 9.84
N VAL A 152 -5.71 -5.18 10.87
CA VAL A 152 -6.67 -6.09 11.50
C VAL A 152 -7.82 -5.32 12.18
N PRO A 153 -7.59 -4.28 12.99
CA PRO A 153 -8.67 -3.45 13.54
C PRO A 153 -9.55 -2.84 12.45
N GLY A 154 -8.96 -2.38 11.34
CA GLY A 154 -9.67 -1.80 10.21
C GLY A 154 -10.60 -2.80 9.51
N LEU A 155 -10.14 -4.04 9.32
CA LEU A 155 -10.93 -5.14 8.77
C LEU A 155 -12.10 -5.53 9.68
N VAL A 156 -11.82 -5.74 10.97
CA VAL A 156 -12.84 -6.12 11.96
C VAL A 156 -13.92 -5.04 12.03
N ALA A 157 -13.53 -3.77 12.08
CA ALA A 157 -14.46 -2.66 12.08
C ALA A 157 -15.30 -2.60 10.79
N SER A 158 -14.66 -2.70 9.62
CA SER A 158 -15.36 -2.66 8.34
C SER A 158 -16.41 -3.77 8.20
N ASN A 159 -16.11 -4.98 8.69
CA ASN A 159 -17.06 -6.09 8.70
C ASN A 159 -18.20 -5.89 9.72
N ALA A 160 -17.91 -5.29 10.87
CA ALA A 160 -18.87 -4.98 11.92
C ALA A 160 -19.73 -3.73 11.63
N TYR A 161 -19.39 -2.95 10.59
CA TYR A 161 -20.05 -1.68 10.28
C TYR A 161 -21.58 -1.79 10.17
N ASN A 162 -22.08 -2.80 9.46
CA ASN A 162 -23.53 -2.97 9.28
C ASN A 162 -24.27 -3.23 10.60
N SER A 163 -23.68 -3.99 11.52
CA SER A 163 -24.27 -4.23 12.84
C SER A 163 -24.12 -3.03 13.77
N ALA A 164 -23.07 -2.23 13.59
CA ALA A 164 -22.81 -1.03 14.40
C ALA A 164 -23.86 0.07 14.19
N ARG A 165 -24.55 0.08 13.04
CA ARG A 165 -25.65 1.04 12.76
C ARG A 165 -26.83 0.97 13.71
N PHE A 166 -27.02 -0.16 14.39
CA PHE A 166 -28.19 -0.41 15.22
C PHE A 166 -27.88 -0.43 16.73
N ASP A 167 -26.62 -0.21 17.11
CA ASP A 167 -26.14 -0.40 18.47
C ASP A 167 -25.01 0.60 18.76
N GLN A 168 -25.29 1.59 19.63
CA GLN A 168 -24.38 2.70 19.92
C GLN A 168 -23.03 2.23 20.54
N PRO A 169 -23.00 1.35 21.57
CA PRO A 169 -21.77 0.73 22.03
C PRO A 169 -20.93 0.07 20.92
N LYS A 170 -21.58 -0.64 19.97
CA LYS A 170 -20.88 -1.23 18.81
C LYS A 170 -20.36 -0.15 17.86
N ALA A 171 -21.11 0.92 17.64
CA ALA A 171 -20.68 2.07 16.83
C ALA A 171 -19.43 2.76 17.40
N ASP A 172 -19.39 3.00 18.71
CA ASP A 172 -18.24 3.63 19.35
C ASP A 172 -17.00 2.72 19.32
N ARG A 173 -17.17 1.40 19.55
CA ARG A 173 -16.07 0.44 19.39
C ARG A 173 -15.57 0.41 17.95
N ASN A 174 -16.48 0.41 16.98
CA ASN A 174 -16.15 0.42 15.56
C ASN A 174 -15.32 1.65 15.17
N LEU A 175 -15.74 2.84 15.61
CA LEU A 175 -14.98 4.08 15.38
C LEU A 175 -13.58 4.01 15.99
N ARG A 176 -13.44 3.54 17.23
CA ARG A 176 -12.13 3.42 17.89
C ARG A 176 -11.17 2.52 17.10
N LEU A 177 -11.66 1.40 16.58
CA LEU A 177 -10.85 0.49 15.76
C LEU A 177 -10.44 1.12 14.42
N LEU A 178 -11.34 1.87 13.77
CA LEU A 178 -11.03 2.59 12.53
C LEU A 178 -9.99 3.70 12.75
N ASN A 179 -10.15 4.49 13.82
CA ASN A 179 -9.20 5.53 14.21
C ASN A 179 -7.84 4.96 14.58
N ALA A 180 -7.80 3.87 15.35
CA ALA A 180 -6.56 3.19 15.71
C ALA A 180 -5.83 2.68 14.46
N SER A 181 -6.54 2.02 13.54
CA SER A 181 -5.98 1.52 12.29
C SER A 181 -5.41 2.66 11.44
N ALA A 182 -6.20 3.69 11.15
CA ALA A 182 -5.77 4.81 10.31
C ALA A 182 -4.64 5.63 10.96
N GLY A 183 -4.70 5.84 12.28
CA GLY A 183 -3.68 6.58 13.03
C GLY A 183 -2.34 5.85 13.10
N VAL A 184 -2.34 4.54 13.34
CA VAL A 184 -1.09 3.74 13.35
C VAL A 184 -0.45 3.74 11.97
N VAL A 185 -1.24 3.59 10.90
CA VAL A 185 -0.71 3.64 9.53
C VAL A 185 -0.09 5.01 9.22
N LEU A 186 -0.76 6.11 9.58
CA LEU A 186 -0.21 7.45 9.42
C LEU A 186 1.11 7.63 10.17
N ALA A 187 1.16 7.19 11.44
CA ALA A 187 2.37 7.26 12.24
C ALA A 187 3.53 6.48 11.59
N PHE A 188 3.27 5.28 11.06
CA PHE A 188 4.29 4.49 10.39
C PHE A 188 4.70 5.05 9.03
N GLN A 189 3.81 5.69 8.28
CA GLN A 189 4.20 6.43 7.07
C GLN A 189 5.13 7.60 7.41
N LEU A 190 4.84 8.36 8.47
CA LEU A 190 5.72 9.44 8.94
C LEU A 190 7.08 8.92 9.39
N VAL A 191 7.12 7.79 10.12
CA VAL A 191 8.37 7.12 10.49
C VAL A 191 9.14 6.65 9.24
N THR A 192 8.45 6.12 8.23
CA THR A 192 9.08 5.70 6.96
C THR A 192 9.75 6.88 6.25
N ILE A 193 9.08 8.02 6.19
CA ILE A 193 9.65 9.26 5.63
C ILE A 193 10.85 9.71 6.45
N LEU A 194 10.70 9.79 7.78
CA LEU A 194 11.77 10.23 8.68
C LEU A 194 13.00 9.34 8.55
N VAL A 195 12.83 8.01 8.60
CA VAL A 195 13.95 7.06 8.44
C VAL A 195 14.57 7.19 7.06
N SER A 196 13.79 7.38 6.00
CA SER A 196 14.32 7.58 4.65
C SER A 196 15.17 8.85 4.55
N LEU A 197 14.71 9.96 5.12
CA LEU A 197 15.44 11.24 5.12
C LEU A 197 16.69 11.19 6.02
N LEU A 198 16.57 10.60 7.22
CA LEU A 198 17.70 10.41 8.13
C LEU A 198 18.76 9.50 7.50
N ALA A 199 18.34 8.44 6.81
CA ALA A 199 19.25 7.56 6.10
C ALA A 199 20.00 8.32 5.00
N ALA A 200 19.29 9.13 4.19
CA ALA A 200 19.90 9.98 3.15
C ALA A 200 20.97 10.93 3.69
N TRP A 201 20.78 11.47 4.90
CA TRP A 201 21.72 12.41 5.51
C TRP A 201 22.88 11.71 6.25
N LYS A 202 22.58 10.70 7.06
CA LYS A 202 23.56 10.11 8.00
C LYS A 202 24.35 8.94 7.41
N VAL A 203 23.83 8.22 6.42
CA VAL A 203 24.50 7.04 5.88
C VAL A 203 25.34 7.43 4.67
N LYS A 204 26.67 7.43 4.81
CA LYS A 204 27.60 7.90 3.76
C LYS A 204 27.53 7.10 2.44
N GLU A 205 27.27 5.80 2.52
CA GLU A 205 27.28 4.87 1.38
C GLU A 205 25.89 4.67 0.74
N ILE A 206 24.91 5.49 1.12
CA ILE A 206 23.53 5.39 0.60
C ILE A 206 23.34 6.19 -0.67
N ASP A 207 22.55 5.64 -1.58
CA ASP A 207 22.06 6.40 -2.74
C ASP A 207 20.94 7.33 -2.29
N ARG A 208 21.30 8.60 -2.05
CA ARG A 208 20.39 9.63 -1.53
C ARG A 208 19.16 9.82 -2.41
N MET A 209 19.30 9.67 -3.73
CA MET A 209 18.20 9.87 -4.67
C MET A 209 17.08 8.86 -4.39
N ARG A 210 17.45 7.59 -4.14
CA ARG A 210 16.47 6.54 -3.81
C ARG A 210 15.74 6.80 -2.50
N CYS A 211 16.43 7.34 -1.51
CA CYS A 211 15.82 7.73 -0.24
C CYS A 211 14.81 8.87 -0.43
N PHE A 212 15.16 9.90 -1.21
CA PHE A 212 14.24 11.00 -1.52
C PHE A 212 13.05 10.53 -2.34
N GLU A 213 13.24 9.63 -3.31
CA GLU A 213 12.14 9.03 -4.07
C GLU A 213 11.19 8.23 -3.17
N LEU A 214 11.72 7.42 -2.27
CA LEU A 214 10.90 6.66 -1.33
C LEU A 214 10.14 7.58 -0.36
N ALA A 215 10.81 8.62 0.15
CA ALA A 215 10.18 9.62 0.99
C ALA A 215 9.07 10.38 0.22
N ALA A 216 9.31 10.75 -1.03
CA ALA A 216 8.33 11.41 -1.89
C ALA A 216 7.12 10.53 -2.20
N LEU A 217 7.33 9.25 -2.53
CA LEU A 217 6.24 8.27 -2.74
C LEU A 217 5.41 8.05 -1.47
N THR A 218 6.06 8.01 -0.32
CA THR A 218 5.38 7.87 0.97
C THR A 218 4.65 9.17 1.36
N ALA A 219 5.23 10.34 1.09
CA ALA A 219 4.59 11.63 1.30
C ALA A 219 3.36 11.83 0.41
N LEU A 220 3.42 11.33 -0.83
CA LEU A 220 2.30 11.37 -1.77
C LEU A 220 1.08 10.61 -1.24
N ILE A 221 1.27 9.53 -0.46
CA ILE A 221 0.16 8.74 0.07
C ILE A 221 -0.39 9.24 1.42
N ILE A 222 0.32 10.12 2.14
CA ILE A 222 -0.10 10.68 3.44
C ILE A 222 -1.49 11.35 3.45
N PRO A 223 -1.91 12.09 2.41
CA PRO A 223 -3.23 12.70 2.40
C PRO A 223 -4.37 11.70 2.61
N VAL A 224 -4.16 10.43 2.25
CA VAL A 224 -5.16 9.36 2.34
C VAL A 224 -5.58 9.07 3.80
N PRO A 225 -4.67 8.63 4.71
CA PRO A 225 -5.04 8.40 6.09
C PRO A 225 -5.44 9.68 6.82
N ILE A 226 -4.89 10.85 6.47
CA ILE A 226 -5.34 12.14 7.03
C ILE A 226 -6.81 12.36 6.69
N TYR A 227 -7.16 12.30 5.40
CA TYR A 227 -8.55 12.44 4.95
C TYR A 227 -9.46 11.44 5.65
N ARG A 228 -9.03 10.19 5.78
CA ARG A 228 -9.78 9.15 6.49
C ARG A 228 -10.02 9.50 7.95
N LEU A 229 -9.00 9.93 8.69
CA LEU A 229 -9.15 10.35 10.09
C LEU A 229 -10.12 11.53 10.23
N CYS A 230 -10.06 12.49 9.32
CA CYS A 230 -11.01 13.61 9.29
C CYS A 230 -12.45 13.13 9.06
N VAL A 231 -12.68 12.26 8.08
CA VAL A 231 -14.02 11.75 7.76
C VAL A 231 -14.58 10.84 8.86
N LEU A 232 -13.73 10.03 9.50
CA LEU A 232 -14.15 9.16 10.60
C LEU A 232 -14.71 9.95 11.78
N GLY A 233 -14.24 11.18 12.00
CA GLY A 233 -14.76 12.10 13.00
C GLY A 233 -16.19 12.58 12.73
N ILE A 234 -16.66 12.52 11.48
CA ILE A 234 -18.01 12.93 11.10
C ILE A 234 -18.98 11.78 11.36
N ARG A 235 -19.84 11.93 12.39
CA ARG A 235 -20.86 10.95 12.76
C ARG A 235 -22.21 11.27 12.12
N THR A 236 -23.01 10.25 11.83
CA THR A 236 -24.36 10.41 11.30
C THR A 236 -25.31 9.30 11.77
N ILE A 237 -26.60 9.64 11.91
CA ILE A 237 -27.70 8.69 12.09
C ILE A 237 -28.20 8.16 10.73
N ASN A 238 -27.96 8.87 9.62
CA ASN A 238 -28.41 8.42 8.31
C ASN A 238 -27.22 8.20 7.39
N VAL A 239 -26.74 6.95 7.33
CA VAL A 239 -25.62 6.60 6.44
C VAL A 239 -25.97 6.77 4.96
N PHE A 240 -27.25 6.75 4.61
CA PHE A 240 -27.72 6.85 3.23
C PHE A 240 -27.91 8.28 2.72
N GLU A 241 -27.69 9.26 3.60
CA GLU A 241 -27.66 10.65 3.21
C GLU A 241 -26.43 10.92 2.31
N ALA A 242 -26.69 11.52 1.15
CA ALA A 242 -25.66 11.85 0.19
C ALA A 242 -24.70 12.91 0.74
N LEU A 243 -23.40 12.76 0.43
CA LEU A 243 -22.43 13.82 0.70
C LEU A 243 -22.64 15.01 -0.23
N SER A 244 -22.31 16.21 0.26
CA SER A 244 -22.27 17.41 -0.59
C SER A 244 -21.34 17.18 -1.80
N PRO A 245 -21.62 17.83 -2.95
CA PRO A 245 -20.76 17.71 -4.14
C PRO A 245 -19.29 18.01 -3.85
N SER A 246 -19.01 19.02 -3.03
CA SER A 246 -17.65 19.39 -2.63
C SER A 246 -16.95 18.30 -1.81
N ALA A 247 -17.62 17.71 -0.82
CA ALA A 247 -17.05 16.63 -0.02
C ALA A 247 -16.71 15.38 -0.86
N ARG A 248 -17.50 15.12 -1.91
CA ARG A 248 -17.23 14.04 -2.86
C ARG A 248 -16.05 14.36 -3.78
N ALA A 249 -15.97 15.59 -4.28
CA ALA A 249 -14.79 16.03 -5.04
C ALA A 249 -13.51 15.87 -4.22
N VAL A 250 -13.54 16.28 -2.94
CA VAL A 250 -12.40 16.10 -2.01
C VAL A 250 -12.04 14.62 -1.84
N PHE A 251 -13.02 13.70 -1.75
CA PHE A 251 -12.74 12.26 -1.72
C PHE A 251 -11.90 11.82 -2.93
N TYR A 252 -12.33 12.14 -4.16
CA TYR A 252 -11.58 11.72 -5.35
C TYR A 252 -10.19 12.36 -5.43
N ILE A 253 -10.07 13.64 -5.09
CA ILE A 253 -8.81 14.40 -5.21
C ILE A 253 -7.81 14.06 -4.11
N VAL A 254 -8.25 13.92 -2.86
CA VAL A 254 -7.36 13.76 -1.70
C VAL A 254 -7.16 12.28 -1.34
N HIS A 255 -8.13 11.43 -1.67
CA HIS A 255 -8.03 10.00 -1.38
C HIS A 255 -7.63 9.17 -2.61
N LEU A 256 -8.35 9.29 -3.73
CA LEU A 256 -8.18 8.36 -4.85
C LEU A 256 -7.06 8.77 -5.81
N ALA A 257 -6.88 10.06 -6.07
CA ALA A 257 -5.84 10.56 -6.96
C ALA A 257 -4.41 10.29 -6.44
N PRO A 258 -4.08 10.50 -5.16
CA PRO A 258 -2.73 10.23 -4.66
C PRO A 258 -2.43 8.73 -4.60
N GLU A 259 -3.44 7.90 -4.29
CA GLU A 259 -3.36 6.45 -4.44
C GLU A 259 -3.00 6.06 -5.88
N TRP A 260 -3.76 6.55 -6.85
CA TRP A 260 -3.53 6.22 -8.26
C TRP A 260 -2.16 6.71 -8.74
N LEU A 261 -1.75 7.93 -8.39
CA LEU A 261 -0.44 8.48 -8.77
C LEU A 261 0.70 7.63 -8.20
N CYS A 262 0.61 7.24 -6.92
CA CYS A 262 1.63 6.39 -6.29
C CYS A 262 1.73 5.02 -6.97
N VAL A 263 0.58 4.38 -7.22
CA VAL A 263 0.50 3.10 -7.95
C VAL A 263 1.05 3.23 -9.36
N SER A 264 0.70 4.30 -10.07
CA SER A 264 1.19 4.56 -11.43
C SER A 264 2.71 4.70 -11.46
N VAL A 265 3.31 5.44 -10.53
CA VAL A 265 4.77 5.55 -10.42
C VAL A 265 5.41 4.20 -10.09
N LEU A 266 4.85 3.46 -9.13
CA LEU A 266 5.38 2.15 -8.74
C LEU A 266 5.27 1.11 -9.85
N LEU A 267 4.22 1.12 -10.68
CA LEU A 267 4.02 0.14 -11.75
C LEU A 267 4.70 0.54 -13.07
N SER A 268 4.87 1.85 -13.34
CA SER A 268 5.55 2.34 -14.54
C SER A 268 7.08 2.28 -14.41
N THR A 269 7.61 2.34 -13.19
CA THR A 269 9.04 2.27 -12.95
C THR A 269 9.53 0.82 -12.80
N ASN A 270 10.71 0.52 -13.33
CA ASN A 270 11.40 -0.73 -13.04
C ASN A 270 11.97 -0.66 -11.62
N VAL A 271 11.13 -0.91 -10.62
CA VAL A 271 11.47 -0.88 -9.19
C VAL A 271 12.69 -1.75 -8.89
N ARG A 272 12.87 -2.85 -9.63
CA ARG A 272 14.03 -3.71 -9.49
C ARG A 272 15.34 -3.01 -9.83
N SER A 273 15.40 -2.41 -11.01
CA SER A 273 16.56 -1.63 -11.44
C SER A 273 16.73 -0.36 -10.61
N ARG A 274 15.62 0.33 -10.30
CA ARG A 274 15.65 1.63 -9.62
C ARG A 274 16.15 1.50 -8.20
N PHE A 275 15.69 0.50 -7.44
CA PHE A 275 16.04 0.29 -6.04
C PHE A 275 17.09 -0.82 -5.82
N ARG A 276 17.63 -1.40 -6.89
CA ARG A 276 18.56 -2.57 -6.84
C ARG A 276 18.01 -3.69 -5.96
N THR A 277 16.74 -4.02 -6.15
CA THR A 277 16.11 -5.13 -5.42
C THR A 277 16.39 -6.47 -6.13
N GLY A 278 16.42 -7.56 -5.37
CA GLY A 278 16.39 -8.91 -5.95
C GLY A 278 15.04 -9.23 -6.60
N LYS A 279 14.94 -10.31 -7.40
CA LYS A 279 13.64 -10.78 -7.94
C LYS A 279 12.61 -11.02 -6.83
N TRP A 280 13.09 -11.52 -5.70
CA TRP A 280 12.28 -11.78 -4.53
C TRP A 280 12.30 -10.62 -3.55
N GLY A 281 13.01 -9.51 -3.80
CA GLY A 281 13.39 -8.55 -2.76
C GLY A 281 14.55 -9.05 -1.88
N ASP A 282 14.63 -8.56 -0.65
CA ASP A 282 15.60 -8.99 0.38
C ASP A 282 14.91 -9.73 1.54
N TYR A 283 14.50 -10.98 1.31
CA TYR A 283 13.88 -11.85 2.33
C TYR A 283 14.85 -12.83 2.97
N GLU A 284 16.14 -12.77 2.64
CA GLU A 284 17.13 -13.68 3.19
C GLU A 284 17.46 -13.31 4.64
N LEU A 285 16.71 -13.88 5.58
CA LEU A 285 17.00 -13.72 7.01
C LEU A 285 18.31 -14.41 7.42
N ARG A 286 18.76 -15.43 6.68
CA ARG A 286 19.99 -16.20 6.96
C ARG A 286 21.11 -15.83 5.99
N GLU A 287 22.23 -15.35 6.51
CA GLU A 287 23.42 -15.02 5.71
C GLU A 287 24.09 -16.24 5.07
N SER A 288 23.91 -17.44 5.65
CA SER A 288 24.51 -18.68 5.13
C SER A 288 24.09 -19.00 3.69
N LEU A 289 22.92 -18.56 3.25
CA LEU A 289 22.48 -18.73 1.86
C LEU A 289 23.22 -17.80 0.90
N ARG A 290 23.56 -16.58 1.33
CA ARG A 290 24.38 -15.67 0.54
C ARG A 290 25.81 -16.21 0.43
N ASP A 291 26.40 -16.61 1.55
CA ASP A 291 27.77 -17.12 1.57
C ASP A 291 27.92 -18.36 0.67
N LYS A 292 26.94 -19.29 0.67
CA LYS A 292 26.90 -20.42 -0.26
C LYS A 292 26.81 -20.01 -1.73
N ARG A 293 26.04 -18.97 -2.06
CA ARG A 293 25.92 -18.48 -3.44
C ARG A 293 27.19 -17.81 -3.93
N LEU A 294 27.87 -17.05 -3.05
CA LEU A 294 29.15 -16.42 -3.35
C LEU A 294 30.25 -17.48 -3.53
N ALA A 295 30.30 -18.49 -2.66
CA ALA A 295 31.23 -19.61 -2.82
C ALA A 295 31.02 -20.35 -4.15
N LYS A 296 29.75 -20.67 -4.48
CA LYS A 296 29.42 -21.31 -5.76
C LYS A 296 29.78 -20.45 -6.98
N ALA A 297 29.54 -19.13 -6.91
CA ALA A 297 29.91 -18.23 -8.00
C ALA A 297 31.43 -18.15 -8.21
N ALA A 298 32.20 -18.14 -7.12
CA ALA A 298 33.66 -18.19 -7.18
C ALA A 298 34.17 -19.52 -7.77
N GLU A 299 33.55 -20.64 -7.41
CA GLU A 299 33.83 -21.94 -8.01
C GLU A 299 33.54 -21.93 -9.53
N GLU A 300 32.37 -21.46 -9.95
CA GLU A 300 31.98 -21.36 -11.36
C GLU A 300 32.91 -20.43 -12.17
N GLU A 301 33.36 -19.30 -11.60
CA GLU A 301 34.33 -18.40 -12.23
C GLU A 301 35.72 -19.03 -12.37
N SER A 302 36.18 -19.76 -11.35
CA SER A 302 37.47 -20.46 -11.42
C SER A 302 37.49 -21.54 -12.51
N VAL A 303 36.43 -22.34 -12.61
CA VAL A 303 36.27 -23.37 -13.65
C VAL A 303 36.24 -22.74 -15.06
N SER A 304 35.51 -21.62 -15.22
CA SER A 304 35.43 -20.89 -16.48
C SER A 304 36.79 -20.33 -16.93
N ASN A 305 37.58 -19.83 -15.97
CA ASN A 305 38.92 -19.32 -16.27
C ASN A 305 39.91 -20.44 -16.64
N THR A 306 39.84 -21.60 -15.98
CA THR A 306 40.66 -22.76 -16.35
C THR A 306 40.30 -23.27 -17.75
N ALA A 307 39.01 -23.32 -18.10
CA ALA A 307 38.56 -23.76 -19.42
C ALA A 307 38.98 -22.81 -20.56
N LYS A 308 39.23 -21.53 -20.29
CA LYS A 308 39.73 -20.55 -21.29
C LYS A 308 41.25 -20.59 -21.47
N ALA A 309 41.98 -21.23 -20.55
CA ALA A 309 43.43 -21.30 -20.57
C ALA A 309 43.97 -22.55 -21.29
N VAL A 310 43.10 -23.48 -21.66
CA VAL A 310 43.37 -24.70 -22.43
C VAL A 310 42.93 -24.48 -23.87
#